data_AF-A0AAP6HEH8-F1
#
_entry.id   AF-A0AAP6HEH8-F1
#
_cell.length_a   1.000
_cell.length_b   1.000
_cell.length_c   1.000
_cell.angle_alpha   90.00
_cell.angle_beta   90.00
_cell.angle_gamma   90.00
#
_symmetry.space_group_name_H-M   'P 1'
#
loop_
_entity.id
_entity.type
_entity.pdbx_description
1 polymer ?
#
loop_
_entity_poly.entity_id
_entity_poly.type
_entity_poly.pdbx_seq_one_letter_code
_entity_poly.pdbx_strand_id
1 'polypeptide(L)'
;MKKGLLTIFLMLIFSKYFNSQSLYIDPTTTAALMYYSSELRKEQRRTRDNINDLKKAQAMVGVAMAEVGRVQDKVYKGLREVSGTLTNAYQVKEIYNNMERSTRTIKKIKDIAIRHPQYMVFTESIIKKANERITATSLELTNVLTGGDLNLMTAGDRHRVLKMVNDGIMSIRVDLTSILLRLERVERIGFWRELNPFKGYINTDRSIVENIMERYKYL
;
A
#
# COMPACT_ATOMS: atom_id res chain seq x y z
N MET A 1 -40.61 41.27 -17.87
CA MET A 1 -40.20 41.14 -16.46
C MET A 1 -41.31 40.70 -15.49
N LYS A 2 -42.57 41.14 -15.63
CA LYS A 2 -43.64 40.80 -14.66
C LYS A 2 -44.04 39.30 -14.58
N LYS A 3 -43.97 38.55 -15.69
CA LYS A 3 -44.34 37.12 -15.72
C LYS A 3 -43.34 36.20 -15.00
N GLY A 4 -42.05 36.53 -15.03
CA GLY A 4 -41.00 35.76 -14.33
C GLY A 4 -41.00 35.95 -12.81
N LEU A 5 -41.39 37.15 -12.35
CA LEU A 5 -41.53 37.43 -10.91
C LEU A 5 -42.70 36.63 -10.30
N LEU A 6 -43.79 36.46 -11.06
CA LEU A 6 -44.95 35.68 -10.64
C LEU A 6 -44.62 34.19 -10.48
N THR A 7 -43.84 33.60 -11.39
CA THR A 7 -43.43 32.19 -11.32
C THR A 7 -42.50 31.94 -10.13
N ILE A 8 -41.58 32.87 -9.84
CA ILE A 8 -40.68 32.77 -8.67
C ILE A 8 -41.49 32.87 -7.36
N PHE A 9 -42.47 33.78 -7.32
CA PHE A 9 -43.35 33.94 -6.16
C PHE A 9 -44.23 32.69 -5.94
N LEU A 10 -44.74 32.08 -7.02
CA LEU A 10 -45.52 30.85 -6.94
C LEU A 10 -44.66 29.67 -6.44
N MET A 11 -43.42 29.53 -6.90
CA MET A 11 -42.49 28.50 -6.40
C MET A 11 -42.18 28.63 -4.90
N LEU A 12 -42.02 29.87 -4.40
CA LEU A 12 -41.78 30.13 -2.97
C LEU A 12 -42.99 29.79 -2.08
N ILE A 13 -44.21 29.90 -2.59
CA ILE A 13 -45.42 29.52 -1.86
C ILE A 13 -45.55 27.99 -1.79
N PHE A 14 -45.21 27.28 -2.87
CA PHE A 14 -45.24 25.81 -2.89
C PHE A 14 -44.17 25.16 -2.00
N SER A 15 -43.04 25.82 -1.74
CA SER A 15 -42.01 25.30 -0.82
C SER A 15 -42.45 25.16 0.64
N LYS A 16 -43.54 25.83 1.06
CA LYS A 16 -44.07 25.71 2.43
C LYS A 16 -44.93 24.45 2.65
N TYR A 17 -45.38 23.80 1.57
CA TYR A 17 -46.23 22.61 1.64
C TYR A 17 -45.42 21.30 1.56
N PHE A 18 -44.12 21.36 1.27
CA PHE A 18 -43.20 20.22 1.31
C PHE A 18 -42.58 20.03 2.70
N ASN A 19 -43.39 19.64 3.69
CA ASN A 19 -42.87 19.09 4.96
C ASN A 19 -42.46 17.62 4.76
N SER A 20 -41.39 17.37 3.99
CA SER A 20 -40.89 16.02 3.69
C SER A 20 -39.92 15.46 4.73
N GLN A 21 -39.71 16.14 5.86
CA GLN A 21 -38.83 15.66 6.93
C GLN A 21 -39.56 15.70 8.26
N SER A 22 -40.35 14.66 8.55
CA SER A 22 -40.69 14.34 9.93
C SER A 22 -39.43 13.79 10.58
N LEU A 23 -38.86 14.53 11.53
CA LEU A 23 -37.74 14.05 12.34
C LEU A 23 -38.27 12.93 13.25
N TYR A 24 -38.27 11.69 12.76
CA TYR A 24 -38.63 10.51 13.52
C TYR A 24 -37.46 10.17 14.45
N ILE A 25 -37.50 10.72 15.66
CA ILE A 25 -36.56 10.39 16.74
C ILE A 25 -37.20 9.24 17.52
N ASP A 26 -36.93 8.01 17.11
CA ASP A 26 -37.14 6.87 17.99
C ASP A 26 -35.89 6.69 18.88
N PRO A 27 -36.04 6.64 20.21
CA PRO A 27 -34.93 6.42 21.14
C PRO A 27 -34.11 5.17 20.81
N THR A 28 -34.74 4.11 20.28
CA THR A 28 -34.03 2.85 20.01
C THR A 28 -33.14 2.95 18.77
N THR A 29 -33.63 3.52 17.67
CA THR A 29 -32.83 3.82 16.48
C THR A 29 -31.76 4.87 16.73
N THR A 30 -32.06 5.90 17.54
CA THR A 30 -31.09 6.93 17.94
C THR A 30 -29.97 6.33 18.79
N ALA A 31 -30.27 5.45 19.73
CA ALA A 31 -29.27 4.73 20.52
C ALA A 31 -28.41 3.80 19.66
N ALA A 32 -29.01 3.07 18.72
CA ALA A 32 -28.29 2.21 17.77
C ALA A 32 -27.35 3.03 16.86
N LEU A 33 -27.81 4.17 16.35
CA LEU A 33 -26.99 5.12 15.59
C LEU A 33 -25.86 5.70 16.43
N MET A 34 -26.12 6.04 17.69
CA MET A 34 -25.11 6.54 18.62
C MET A 34 -24.03 5.49 18.88
N TYR A 35 -24.44 4.24 19.16
CA TYR A 35 -23.51 3.11 19.32
C TYR A 35 -22.68 2.88 18.06
N TYR A 36 -23.31 2.81 16.89
CA TYR A 36 -22.61 2.66 15.61
C TYR A 36 -21.65 3.83 15.34
N SER A 37 -22.05 5.07 15.62
CA SER A 37 -21.19 6.24 15.49
C SER A 37 -19.99 6.19 16.42
N SER A 38 -20.16 5.62 17.63
CA SER A 38 -19.08 5.47 18.60
C SER A 38 -18.04 4.44 18.12
N GLU A 39 -18.49 3.31 17.55
CA GLU A 39 -17.59 2.30 16.99
C GLU A 39 -16.90 2.82 15.72
N LEU A 40 -17.62 3.52 14.84
CA LEU A 40 -17.02 4.18 13.67
C LEU A 40 -15.92 5.18 14.09
N ARG A 41 -16.17 6.00 15.12
CA ARG A 41 -15.16 6.94 15.64
C ARG A 41 -13.93 6.22 16.18
N LYS A 42 -14.10 5.05 16.80
CA LYS A 42 -13.00 4.23 17.31
C LYS A 42 -12.16 3.64 16.17
N GLU A 43 -12.79 3.12 15.13
CA GLU A 43 -12.09 2.59 13.94
C GLU A 43 -11.38 3.70 13.15
N GLN A 44 -11.97 4.89 13.05
CA GLN A 44 -11.33 6.06 12.46
C GLN A 44 -10.06 6.49 13.23
N ARG A 45 -10.09 6.44 14.58
CA ARG A 45 -8.91 6.73 15.40
C ARG A 45 -7.82 5.69 15.17
N ARG A 46 -8.15 4.40 15.23
CA ARG A 46 -7.21 3.31 14.95
C ARG A 46 -6.53 3.48 13.59
N THR A 47 -7.32 3.75 12.55
CA THR A 47 -6.78 3.99 11.20
C THR A 47 -5.81 5.17 11.17
N ARG A 48 -6.15 6.26 11.85
CA ARG A 48 -5.28 7.45 11.95
C ARG A 48 -3.97 7.14 12.67
N ASP A 49 -4.04 6.40 13.77
CA ASP A 49 -2.87 6.01 14.55
C ASP A 49 -1.96 5.10 13.73
N ASN A 50 -2.53 4.13 13.03
CA ASN A 50 -1.79 3.23 12.13
C ASN A 50 -1.10 4.04 11.01
N ILE A 51 -1.79 5.00 10.38
CA ILE A 51 -1.17 5.89 9.38
C ILE A 51 0.01 6.67 9.97
N ASN A 52 -0.12 7.17 11.20
CA ASN A 52 0.94 7.91 11.88
C ASN A 52 2.14 7.02 12.19
N ASP A 53 1.92 5.79 12.65
CA ASP A 53 3.00 4.85 12.92
C ASP A 53 3.69 4.39 11.64
N LEU A 54 2.95 4.19 10.55
CA LEU A 54 3.53 3.94 9.23
C LEU A 54 4.35 5.13 8.72
N LYS A 55 3.95 6.37 9.01
CA LYS A 55 4.75 7.58 8.70
C LYS A 55 6.06 7.59 9.48
N LYS A 56 6.03 7.29 10.79
CA LYS A 56 7.24 7.22 11.62
C LYS A 56 8.19 6.12 11.13
N ALA A 57 7.67 4.92 10.88
CA ALA A 57 8.46 3.80 10.36
C ALA A 57 9.12 4.15 9.04
N GLN A 58 8.39 4.79 8.12
CA GLN A 58 8.96 5.23 6.84
C GLN A 58 10.03 6.30 7.00
N ALA A 59 9.89 7.22 7.98
CA ALA A 59 10.93 8.20 8.29
C ALA A 59 12.20 7.51 8.81
N MET A 60 12.06 6.50 9.68
CA MET A 60 13.20 5.70 10.14
C MET A 60 13.89 4.96 8.99
N VAL A 61 13.12 4.36 8.08
CA VAL A 61 13.69 3.77 6.85
C VAL A 61 14.42 4.82 6.03
N GLY A 62 13.89 6.03 5.91
CA GLY A 62 14.56 7.14 5.24
C GLY A 62 15.93 7.47 5.86
N VAL A 63 16.01 7.49 7.20
CA VAL A 63 17.27 7.69 7.92
C VAL A 63 18.24 6.53 7.66
N ALA A 64 17.78 5.29 7.75
CA ALA A 64 18.60 4.10 7.48
C ALA A 64 19.14 4.10 6.03
N MET A 65 18.28 4.43 5.06
CA MET A 65 18.65 4.54 3.66
C MET A 65 19.67 5.65 3.38
N ALA A 66 19.57 6.77 4.08
CA ALA A 66 20.55 7.86 3.96
C ALA A 66 21.94 7.40 4.43
N GLU A 67 22.01 6.60 5.51
CA GLU A 67 23.27 6.04 5.99
C GLU A 67 23.87 5.06 4.99
N VAL A 68 23.07 4.14 4.45
CA VAL A 68 23.54 3.23 3.40
C VAL A 68 23.96 3.99 2.13
N GLY A 69 23.30 5.11 1.79
CA GLY A 69 23.69 5.96 0.67
C GLY A 69 25.13 6.47 0.78
N ARG A 70 25.57 6.89 1.98
CA ARG A 70 26.96 7.29 2.23
C ARG A 70 27.94 6.15 2.00
N VAL A 71 27.53 4.93 2.30
CA VAL A 71 28.32 3.73 2.06
C VAL A 71 28.35 3.38 0.56
N GLN A 72 27.24 3.56 -0.13
CA GLN A 72 27.15 3.36 -1.58
C GLN A 72 28.11 4.30 -2.34
N ASP A 73 28.26 5.54 -1.91
CA ASP A 73 29.20 6.49 -2.52
C ASP A 73 30.66 6.00 -2.40
N LYS A 74 31.02 5.39 -1.26
CA LYS A 74 32.33 4.75 -1.09
C LYS A 74 32.51 3.55 -2.02
N VAL A 75 31.44 2.76 -2.19
CA VAL A 75 31.42 1.62 -3.13
C VAL A 75 31.63 2.08 -4.57
N TYR A 76 30.97 3.15 -4.99
CA TYR A 76 31.15 3.73 -6.32
C TYR A 76 32.56 4.28 -6.55
N LYS A 77 33.15 4.96 -5.56
CA LYS A 77 34.53 5.44 -5.65
C LYS A 77 35.52 4.27 -5.76
N GLY A 78 35.37 3.24 -4.91
CA GLY A 78 36.21 2.05 -4.95
C GLY A 78 36.14 1.30 -6.29
N LEU A 79 34.95 1.21 -6.90
CA LEU A 79 34.77 0.64 -8.25
C LEU A 79 35.48 1.44 -9.35
N ARG A 80 35.67 2.75 -9.16
CA ARG A 80 36.34 3.62 -10.13
C ARG A 80 37.86 3.66 -9.97
N GLU A 81 38.37 3.43 -8.77
CA GLU A 81 39.79 3.63 -8.42
C GLU A 81 40.66 2.36 -8.54
N VAL A 82 40.19 1.28 -9.20
CA VAL A 82 40.94 0.01 -9.40
C VAL A 82 41.61 -0.47 -8.10
N SER A 83 40.93 -0.30 -6.97
CA SER A 83 41.43 -0.73 -5.68
C SER A 83 40.83 -2.09 -5.36
N GLY A 84 41.65 -3.13 -5.22
CA GLY A 84 41.23 -4.52 -4.93
C GLY A 84 40.48 -4.71 -3.60
N THR A 85 40.23 -3.61 -2.88
CA THR A 85 39.66 -3.51 -1.53
C THR A 85 38.16 -3.79 -1.46
N LEU A 86 37.44 -3.85 -2.59
CA LEU A 86 35.98 -3.98 -2.58
C LEU A 86 35.48 -5.13 -3.46
N THR A 87 35.93 -6.35 -3.15
CA THR A 87 35.60 -7.59 -3.88
C THR A 87 34.10 -7.86 -4.02
N ASN A 88 33.23 -7.23 -3.20
CA ASN A 88 31.78 -7.40 -3.21
C ASN A 88 30.99 -6.10 -3.51
N ALA A 89 31.65 -5.08 -4.06
CA ALA A 89 31.06 -3.78 -4.38
C ALA A 89 29.74 -3.86 -5.17
N TYR A 90 29.71 -4.74 -6.17
CA TYR A 90 28.55 -4.94 -7.02
C TYR A 90 27.33 -5.43 -6.23
N GLN A 91 27.51 -6.43 -5.35
CA GLN A 91 26.42 -7.00 -4.55
C GLN A 91 25.81 -5.96 -3.62
N VAL A 92 26.66 -5.16 -2.99
CA VAL A 92 26.24 -4.07 -2.11
C VAL A 92 25.40 -3.04 -2.86
N LYS A 93 25.86 -2.63 -4.05
CA LYS A 93 25.10 -1.72 -4.92
C LYS A 93 23.75 -2.33 -5.30
N GLU A 94 23.70 -3.62 -5.59
CA GLU A 94 22.46 -4.32 -5.93
C GLU A 94 21.47 -4.32 -4.76
N ILE A 95 21.93 -4.68 -3.55
CA ILE A 95 21.12 -4.65 -2.33
C ILE A 95 20.55 -3.25 -2.10
N TYR A 96 21.38 -2.21 -2.20
CA TYR A 96 20.92 -0.82 -2.08
C TYR A 96 19.83 -0.48 -3.10
N ASN A 97 20.03 -0.80 -4.37
CA ASN A 97 19.04 -0.52 -5.41
C ASN A 97 17.73 -1.27 -5.15
N ASN A 98 17.80 -2.50 -4.63
CA ASN A 98 16.63 -3.29 -4.27
C ASN A 98 15.89 -2.70 -3.06
N MET A 99 16.61 -2.20 -2.06
CA MET A 99 16.02 -1.48 -0.92
C MET A 99 15.34 -0.19 -1.38
N GLU A 100 16.01 0.61 -2.21
CA GLU A 100 15.46 1.87 -2.72
C GLU A 100 14.15 1.65 -3.49
N ARG A 101 14.14 0.66 -4.41
CA ARG A 101 12.93 0.29 -5.16
C ARG A 101 11.81 -0.20 -4.23
N SER A 102 12.15 -0.94 -3.18
CA SER A 102 11.18 -1.42 -2.19
C SER A 102 10.56 -0.25 -1.41
N THR A 103 11.38 0.69 -0.94
CA THR A 103 10.92 1.91 -0.25
C THR A 103 10.02 2.76 -1.13
N ARG A 104 10.35 2.91 -2.42
CA ARG A 104 9.46 3.61 -3.39
C ARG A 104 8.12 2.88 -3.56
N THR A 105 8.14 1.55 -3.60
CA THR A 105 6.93 0.72 -3.72
C THR A 105 6.05 0.83 -2.48
N ILE A 106 6.65 0.79 -1.28
CA ILE A 106 5.97 1.03 -0.01
C ILE A 106 5.27 2.40 -0.01
N LYS A 107 5.95 3.45 -0.48
CA LYS A 107 5.36 4.79 -0.59
C LYS A 107 4.09 4.76 -1.45
N LYS A 108 4.11 4.11 -2.61
CA LYS A 108 2.93 3.98 -3.49
C LYS A 108 1.78 3.23 -2.83
N ILE A 109 2.06 2.10 -2.19
CA ILE A 109 1.06 1.30 -1.45
C ILE A 109 0.42 2.17 -0.36
N LYS A 110 1.24 2.88 0.41
CA LYS A 110 0.77 3.78 1.47
C LYS A 110 -0.08 4.93 0.91
N ASP A 111 0.34 5.54 -0.20
CA ASP A 111 -0.42 6.62 -0.83
C ASP A 111 -1.81 6.13 -1.27
N ILE A 112 -1.90 4.91 -1.81
CA ILE A 112 -3.18 4.26 -2.14
C ILE A 112 -4.00 4.01 -0.86
N ALA A 113 -3.39 3.47 0.19
CA ALA A 113 -4.08 3.17 1.46
C ALA A 113 -4.57 4.43 2.20
N ILE A 114 -3.88 5.57 2.06
CA ILE A 114 -4.32 6.86 2.60
C ILE A 114 -5.54 7.38 1.84
N ARG A 115 -5.55 7.25 0.50
CA ARG A 115 -6.71 7.65 -0.33
C ARG A 115 -7.91 6.74 -0.12
N HIS A 116 -7.67 5.47 0.17
CA HIS A 116 -8.67 4.43 0.36
C HIS A 116 -8.46 3.73 1.72
N PRO A 117 -8.92 4.34 2.84
CA PRO A 117 -8.69 3.82 4.19
C PRO A 117 -9.14 2.37 4.39
N GLN A 118 -10.14 1.91 3.64
CA GLN A 118 -10.60 0.52 3.64
C GLN A 118 -9.52 -0.49 3.20
N TYR A 119 -8.48 -0.07 2.47
CA TYR A 119 -7.37 -0.94 2.10
C TYR A 119 -6.31 -1.07 3.21
N MET A 120 -6.34 -0.17 4.20
CA MET A 120 -5.33 -0.10 5.27
C MET A 120 -5.18 -1.43 6.02
N VAL A 121 -6.31 -2.08 6.29
CA VAL A 121 -6.40 -3.37 7.00
C VAL A 121 -5.51 -4.45 6.35
N PHE A 122 -5.38 -4.42 5.02
CA PHE A 122 -4.57 -5.38 4.28
C PHE A 122 -3.11 -4.95 4.13
N THR A 123 -2.85 -3.63 4.12
CA THR A 123 -1.52 -3.10 3.82
C THR A 123 -0.64 -2.86 5.04
N GLU A 124 -1.24 -2.58 6.20
CA GLU A 124 -0.51 -2.12 7.38
C GLU A 124 0.57 -3.09 7.84
N SER A 125 0.18 -4.36 8.07
CA SER A 125 1.11 -5.39 8.56
C SER A 125 2.25 -5.65 7.58
N ILE A 126 1.97 -5.57 6.28
CA ILE A 126 2.93 -5.78 5.20
C ILE A 126 3.91 -4.63 5.14
N ILE A 127 3.43 -3.39 5.17
CA ILE A 127 4.30 -2.20 5.17
C ILE A 127 5.18 -2.20 6.41
N LYS A 128 4.64 -2.53 7.59
CA LYS A 128 5.41 -2.61 8.83
C LYS A 128 6.56 -3.61 8.72
N LYS A 129 6.26 -4.86 8.35
CA LYS A 129 7.28 -5.91 8.15
C LYS A 129 8.33 -5.54 7.11
N ALA A 130 7.90 -4.90 6.01
CA ALA A 130 8.83 -4.47 4.97
C ALA A 130 9.77 -3.36 5.47
N ASN A 131 9.27 -2.37 6.21
CA ASN A 131 10.09 -1.32 6.81
C ASN A 131 11.09 -1.88 7.83
N GLU A 132 10.65 -2.81 8.68
CA GLU A 132 11.52 -3.50 9.65
C GLU A 132 12.66 -4.23 8.94
N ARG A 133 12.37 -5.00 7.89
CA ARG A 133 13.41 -5.73 7.15
C ARG A 133 14.36 -4.82 6.37
N ILE A 134 13.87 -3.73 5.78
CA ILE A 134 14.73 -2.74 5.10
C ILE A 134 15.67 -2.09 6.14
N THR A 135 15.17 -1.78 7.32
CA THR A 135 15.97 -1.18 8.40
C THR A 135 17.04 -2.15 8.89
N ALA A 136 16.67 -3.41 9.15
CA ALA A 136 17.61 -4.46 9.55
C ALA A 136 18.70 -4.70 8.48
N THR A 137 18.30 -4.79 7.22
CA THR A 137 19.23 -4.96 6.09
C THR A 137 20.17 -3.76 5.95
N SER A 138 19.67 -2.55 6.21
CA SER A 138 20.50 -1.34 6.19
C SER A 138 21.60 -1.39 7.24
N LEU A 139 21.27 -1.85 8.46
CA LEU A 139 22.24 -2.03 9.54
C LEU A 139 23.28 -3.11 9.20
N GLU A 140 22.83 -4.26 8.69
CA GLU A 140 23.71 -5.35 8.25
C GLU A 140 24.68 -4.85 7.16
N LEU A 141 24.17 -4.12 6.17
CA LEU A 141 24.99 -3.62 5.06
C LEU A 141 26.03 -2.60 5.53
N THR A 142 25.67 -1.68 6.42
CA THR A 142 26.62 -0.74 7.02
C THR A 142 27.70 -1.49 7.80
N ASN A 143 27.34 -2.47 8.63
CA ASN A 143 28.30 -3.26 9.41
C ASN A 143 29.29 -4.07 8.55
N VAL A 144 28.84 -4.63 7.42
CA VAL A 144 29.71 -5.33 6.47
C VAL A 144 30.76 -4.39 5.86
N LEU A 145 30.42 -3.11 5.67
CA LEU A 145 31.21 -2.18 4.86
C LEU A 145 32.07 -1.21 5.67
N THR A 146 31.70 -0.92 6.92
CA THR A 146 32.51 -0.12 7.84
C THR A 146 33.52 -0.94 8.62
N GLY A 147 33.52 -2.28 8.46
CA GLY A 147 34.55 -3.16 9.00
C GLY A 147 34.33 -3.59 10.45
N GLY A 148 33.08 -3.81 10.87
CA GLY A 148 32.75 -4.40 12.18
C GLY A 148 33.09 -5.90 12.29
N ASP A 149 32.44 -6.65 13.19
CA ASP A 149 32.70 -8.09 13.41
C ASP A 149 32.68 -8.95 12.12
N LEU A 150 31.93 -8.52 11.10
CA LEU A 150 31.82 -9.15 9.78
C LEU A 150 33.09 -8.98 8.91
N ASN A 151 34.02 -8.12 9.30
CA ASN A 151 35.31 -7.92 8.60
C ASN A 151 36.24 -9.13 8.79
N LEU A 152 36.04 -9.91 9.86
CA LEU A 152 36.76 -11.16 10.13
C LEU A 152 36.30 -12.32 9.23
N MET A 153 35.23 -12.15 8.46
CA MET A 153 34.72 -13.19 7.56
C MET A 153 35.63 -13.37 6.34
N THR A 154 35.82 -14.63 5.94
CA THR A 154 36.43 -14.98 4.65
C THR A 154 35.63 -14.37 3.49
N ALA A 155 36.28 -14.08 2.36
CA ALA A 155 35.62 -13.53 1.16
C ALA A 155 34.39 -14.36 0.72
N GLY A 156 34.45 -15.70 0.82
CA GLY A 156 33.33 -16.60 0.52
C GLY A 156 32.17 -16.51 1.50
N ASP A 157 32.45 -16.38 2.80
CA ASP A 157 31.41 -16.23 3.83
C ASP A 157 30.70 -14.88 3.68
N ARG A 158 31.47 -13.81 3.40
CA ARG A 158 30.93 -12.47 3.12
C ARG A 158 30.02 -12.48 1.90
N HIS A 159 30.42 -13.17 0.83
CA HIS A 159 29.59 -13.33 -0.37
C HIS A 159 28.27 -14.05 -0.06
N ARG A 160 28.32 -15.13 0.73
CA ARG A 160 27.12 -15.89 1.14
C ARG A 160 26.16 -15.04 1.96
N VAL A 161 26.68 -14.27 2.93
CA VAL A 161 25.88 -13.34 3.74
C VAL A 161 25.23 -12.28 2.84
N LEU A 162 26.01 -11.59 2.01
CA LEU A 162 25.47 -10.56 1.10
C LEU A 162 24.42 -11.13 0.15
N LYS A 163 24.61 -12.35 -0.36
CA LYS A 163 23.63 -13.03 -1.20
C LYS A 163 22.33 -13.31 -0.43
N MET A 164 22.41 -13.87 0.77
CA MET A 164 21.23 -14.15 1.61
C MET A 164 20.45 -12.87 1.95
N VAL A 165 21.17 -11.77 2.21
CA VAL A 165 20.59 -10.45 2.44
C VAL A 165 19.88 -9.93 1.19
N ASN A 166 20.52 -10.02 0.03
CA ASN A 166 19.93 -9.62 -1.24
C ASN A 166 18.66 -10.42 -1.56
N ASP A 167 18.70 -11.75 -1.40
CA ASP A 167 17.57 -12.65 -1.65
C ASP A 167 16.38 -12.30 -0.73
N GLY A 168 16.65 -11.98 0.53
CA GLY A 168 15.63 -11.53 1.48
C GLY A 168 14.92 -10.22 1.07
N ILE A 169 15.68 -9.21 0.65
CA ILE A 169 15.10 -7.95 0.17
C ILE A 169 14.39 -8.15 -1.18
N MET A 170 14.94 -8.99 -2.05
CA MET A 170 14.32 -9.32 -3.33
C MET A 170 12.95 -9.97 -3.16
N SER A 171 12.82 -10.91 -2.22
CA SER A 171 11.53 -11.53 -1.87
C SER A 171 10.51 -10.47 -1.46
N ILE A 172 10.88 -9.58 -0.54
CA ILE A 172 10.00 -8.48 -0.10
C ILE A 172 9.62 -7.57 -1.26
N ARG A 173 10.56 -7.26 -2.16
CA ARG A 173 10.28 -6.42 -3.33
C ARG A 173 9.23 -7.06 -4.23
N VAL A 174 9.32 -8.37 -4.47
CA VAL A 174 8.34 -9.12 -5.27
C VAL A 174 6.97 -9.08 -4.60
N ASP A 175 6.92 -9.34 -3.29
CA ASP A 175 5.67 -9.30 -2.52
C ASP A 175 5.01 -7.91 -2.58
N LEU A 176 5.77 -6.85 -2.28
CA LEU A 176 5.30 -5.46 -2.37
C LEU A 176 4.80 -5.10 -3.76
N THR A 177 5.52 -5.51 -4.81
CA THR A 177 5.11 -5.25 -6.19
C THR A 177 3.81 -5.96 -6.52
N SER A 178 3.67 -7.21 -6.10
CA SER A 178 2.43 -7.98 -6.30
C SER A 178 1.23 -7.33 -5.60
N ILE A 179 1.44 -6.80 -4.40
CA ILE A 179 0.40 -6.11 -3.62
C ILE A 179 0.04 -4.80 -4.28
N LEU A 180 1.02 -4.00 -4.73
CA LEU A 180 0.77 -2.76 -5.44
C LEU A 180 -0.10 -3.01 -6.68
N LEU A 181 0.23 -4.01 -7.50
CA LEU A 181 -0.55 -4.36 -8.69
C LEU A 181 -1.98 -4.81 -8.34
N ARG A 182 -2.17 -5.52 -7.23
CA ARG A 182 -3.50 -5.91 -6.74
C ARG A 182 -4.28 -4.69 -6.28
N LEU A 183 -3.67 -3.77 -5.54
CA LEU A 183 -4.31 -2.55 -5.07
C LEU A 183 -4.70 -1.63 -6.23
N GLU A 184 -3.82 -1.44 -7.22
CA GLU A 184 -4.14 -0.67 -8.42
C GLU A 184 -5.27 -1.32 -9.23
N ARG A 185 -5.31 -2.65 -9.28
CA ARG A 185 -6.43 -3.39 -9.89
C ARG A 185 -7.74 -3.13 -9.14
N VAL A 186 -7.72 -3.25 -7.81
CA VAL A 186 -8.92 -3.01 -6.98
C VAL A 186 -9.36 -1.54 -7.07
N GLU A 187 -8.43 -0.59 -7.17
CA GLU A 187 -8.74 0.84 -7.37
C GLU A 187 -9.46 1.07 -8.71
N ARG A 188 -9.05 0.38 -9.79
CA ARG A 188 -9.73 0.45 -11.10
C ARG A 188 -11.07 -0.28 -11.13
N ILE A 189 -11.14 -1.47 -10.53
CA ILE A 189 -12.33 -2.33 -10.59
C ILE A 189 -13.36 -1.93 -9.52
N GLY A 190 -12.95 -1.28 -8.44
CA GLY A 190 -13.79 -0.96 -7.31
C GLY A 190 -13.80 -2.08 -6.26
N PHE A 191 -13.62 -1.69 -5.01
CA PHE A 191 -13.47 -2.57 -3.85
C PHE A 191 -14.59 -3.62 -3.72
N TRP A 192 -15.85 -3.18 -3.70
CA TRP A 192 -17.00 -4.08 -3.52
C TRP A 192 -17.19 -5.08 -4.65
N ARG A 193 -16.79 -4.70 -5.88
CA ARG A 193 -16.84 -5.59 -7.03
C ARG A 193 -15.72 -6.63 -7.02
N GLU A 194 -14.59 -6.32 -6.39
CA GLU A 194 -13.49 -7.27 -6.23
C GLU A 194 -13.73 -8.23 -5.06
N LEU A 195 -14.41 -7.78 -4.00
CA LEU A 195 -14.78 -8.62 -2.86
C LEU A 195 -15.93 -9.59 -3.13
N ASN A 196 -16.68 -9.43 -4.21
CA ASN A 196 -17.82 -10.29 -4.51
C ASN A 196 -17.34 -11.73 -4.83
N PRO A 197 -17.60 -12.73 -3.97
CA PRO A 197 -17.17 -14.10 -4.19
C PRO A 197 -17.93 -14.78 -5.34
N PHE A 198 -19.04 -14.19 -5.79
CA PHE A 198 -19.91 -14.77 -6.82
C PHE A 198 -19.66 -14.28 -8.24
N LYS A 199 -18.69 -13.39 -8.44
CA LYS A 199 -18.36 -12.82 -9.76
C LYS A 199 -17.95 -13.90 -10.78
N GLY A 200 -17.35 -15.00 -10.31
CA GLY A 200 -17.03 -16.16 -11.14
C GLY A 200 -18.27 -16.87 -11.67
N TYR A 201 -19.23 -17.16 -10.79
CA TYR A 201 -20.45 -17.90 -11.15
C TYR A 201 -21.30 -17.17 -12.19
N ILE A 202 -21.50 -15.85 -12.05
CA ILE A 202 -22.27 -15.06 -13.03
C ILE A 202 -21.68 -15.15 -14.44
N ASN A 203 -20.34 -15.15 -14.55
CA ASN A 203 -19.67 -15.26 -15.85
C ASN A 203 -19.72 -16.68 -16.41
N THR A 204 -19.61 -17.70 -15.55
CA THR A 204 -19.76 -19.10 -15.94
C THR A 204 -21.18 -19.37 -16.43
N ASP A 205 -22.20 -18.91 -15.71
CA ASP A 205 -23.61 -19.11 -16.08
C ASP A 205 -23.95 -18.39 -17.38
N ARG A 206 -23.48 -17.13 -17.55
CA ARG A 206 -23.63 -16.42 -18.81
C ARG A 206 -22.97 -17.17 -19.97
N SER A 207 -21.76 -17.67 -19.79
CA SER A 207 -21.04 -18.44 -20.81
C SER A 207 -21.80 -19.72 -21.19
N ILE A 208 -22.38 -20.43 -20.21
CA ILE A 208 -23.20 -21.62 -20.45
C ILE A 208 -24.42 -21.25 -21.29
N VAL A 209 -25.14 -20.19 -20.93
CA VAL A 209 -26.34 -19.72 -21.66
C VAL A 209 -25.99 -19.26 -23.07
N GLU A 210 -24.90 -18.52 -23.26
CA GLU A 210 -24.41 -18.11 -24.57
C GLU A 210 -24.04 -19.32 -25.44
N ASN A 211 -23.38 -20.34 -24.87
CA ASN A 211 -23.06 -21.57 -25.59
C ASN A 211 -24.31 -22.34 -26.02
N ILE A 212 -25.34 -22.38 -25.16
CA ILE A 212 -26.64 -22.99 -25.49
C ILE A 212 -27.30 -22.23 -26.63
N MET A 213 -27.35 -20.90 -26.54
CA MET A 213 -27.94 -20.01 -27.56
C MET A 213 -27.21 -20.10 -28.91
N GLU A 214 -25.87 -20.18 -28.91
CA GLU A 214 -25.09 -20.38 -30.13
C GLU A 214 -25.37 -21.74 -30.76
N ARG A 215 -25.40 -22.82 -29.98
CA ARG A 215 -25.72 -24.16 -30.49
C ARG A 215 -27.13 -24.23 -31.07
N TYR A 216 -28.08 -23.49 -30.50
CA TYR A 216 -29.45 -23.42 -30.98
C TYR A 216 -29.61 -22.67 -32.32
N LYS A 217 -28.63 -21.83 -32.71
CA LYS A 217 -28.67 -21.12 -34.01
C LYS A 217 -28.29 -21.99 -35.21
N TYR A 218 -27.67 -23.13 -34.97
CA TYR A 218 -27.21 -24.07 -36.00
C TYR A 218 -28.05 -25.37 -36.04
N LEU A 219 -29.16 -25.40 -35.30
CA LEU A 219 -30.23 -26.39 -35.34
C LEU A 219 -31.43 -25.80 -36.08
#